data_AF-A0A7S0ZLS3-F1
#
_entry.id   AF-A0A7S0ZLS3-F1
#
_cell.length_a   1.000
_cell.length_b   1.000
_cell.length_c   1.000
_cell.angle_alpha   90.00
_cell.angle_beta   90.00
_cell.angle_gamma   90.00
#
_symmetry.space_group_name_H-M   'P 1'
#
loop_
_entity.id
_entity.type
_entity.pdbx_description
1 polymer ?
#
loop_
_entity_poly.entity_id
_entity_poly.type
_entity_poly.pdbx_seq_one_letter_code
_entity_poly.pdbx_strand_id
1 'polypeptide(L)'
;ELADRAKVFLSVGHDEYWSAQQRHNVENARDQGVHLQFLSGNEVYWRIRWETGDGNPTLVVYKESQESRKIDPVLDDWTGTFRDARDINPVGAWPENSLTGTIWTANAWRNDPLLVPARFGNLRFWRNTGLDKLGENQTAVLMKGLLGHEFDEDLDNGHRPPGLMRLSETTVHNVQHIIDHGSTFDTGTCTHHLTLHRRGSSLVFGAGTVQWSWGLDSTHDASTGQPNWVENEYDTRVGEDPTGPDAVIQQAMVNLLADMGVQPASLRESLVAAEQTRDTLPPSSGVERAVSFRDGWEVSGWAQDKGGLVGGVEVSVDGGRRWHPAELRESVPPRFSWSCTSTLLKGMTVGESGELQGVLSRAVDDSGNLETWPAKNPMAFQHRTEL
;
A
#
# COMPACT_ATOMS: atom_id res chain seq x y z
N GLU A 1 -16.36 -19.76 -3.24
CA GLU A 1 -17.54 -18.86 -3.39
C GLU A 1 -17.16 -17.44 -3.79
N LEU A 2 -16.39 -16.67 -3.00
CA LEU A 2 -15.97 -15.31 -3.40
C LEU A 2 -15.28 -15.31 -4.77
N ALA A 3 -14.30 -16.19 -4.97
CA ALA A 3 -13.59 -16.33 -6.23
C ALA A 3 -14.46 -16.79 -7.42
N ASP A 4 -15.55 -17.49 -7.14
CA ASP A 4 -16.45 -18.02 -8.17
C ASP A 4 -17.50 -17.00 -8.61
N ARG A 5 -17.68 -15.91 -7.85
CA ARG A 5 -18.80 -14.96 -8.00
C ARG A 5 -18.39 -13.52 -8.24
N ALA A 6 -17.18 -13.13 -7.86
CA ALA A 6 -16.71 -11.76 -7.96
C ALA A 6 -15.42 -11.67 -8.78
N LYS A 7 -15.30 -10.61 -9.57
CA LYS A 7 -14.03 -10.23 -10.22
C LYS A 7 -13.22 -9.25 -9.36
N VAL A 8 -13.91 -8.46 -8.54
CA VAL A 8 -13.34 -7.46 -7.66
C VAL A 8 -14.03 -7.55 -6.30
N PHE A 9 -13.24 -7.58 -5.23
CA PHE A 9 -13.69 -7.37 -3.86
C PHE A 9 -13.38 -5.92 -3.45
N LEU A 10 -14.35 -5.27 -2.82
CA LEU A 10 -14.24 -3.89 -2.33
C LEU A 10 -14.38 -3.88 -0.82
N SER A 11 -13.39 -3.34 -0.12
CA SER A 11 -13.49 -2.90 1.27
C SER A 11 -13.70 -1.40 1.28
N VAL A 12 -14.78 -0.92 1.89
CA VAL A 12 -15.23 0.49 1.81
C VAL A 12 -15.61 1.01 3.18
N GLY A 13 -15.55 2.33 3.37
CA GLY A 13 -15.89 2.97 4.64
C GLY A 13 -14.73 2.87 5.62
N HIS A 14 -14.96 2.24 6.78
CA HIS A 14 -13.96 2.07 7.86
C HIS A 14 -13.98 0.62 8.35
N ASP A 15 -13.39 -0.28 7.56
CA ASP A 15 -13.49 -1.73 7.75
C ASP A 15 -12.46 -2.27 8.77
N GLU A 16 -12.50 -1.76 10.01
CA GLU A 16 -11.45 -1.92 11.03
C GLU A 16 -11.38 -3.33 11.67
N TYR A 17 -12.50 -4.06 11.74
CA TYR A 17 -12.63 -5.30 12.54
C TYR A 17 -12.79 -6.54 11.68
N TRP A 18 -11.77 -7.40 11.65
CA TRP A 18 -11.74 -8.60 10.80
C TRP A 18 -11.46 -9.86 11.61
N SER A 19 -12.15 -10.96 11.29
CA SER A 19 -11.72 -12.27 11.77
C SER A 19 -10.55 -12.80 10.94
N ALA A 20 -9.70 -13.62 11.54
CA ALA A 20 -8.63 -14.30 10.81
C ALA A 20 -9.18 -15.11 9.62
N GLN A 21 -10.35 -15.73 9.76
CA GLN A 21 -11.00 -16.47 8.69
C GLN A 21 -11.48 -15.56 7.54
N GLN A 22 -12.05 -14.37 7.84
CA GLN A 22 -12.41 -13.40 6.80
C GLN A 22 -11.18 -12.98 6.01
N ARG A 23 -10.08 -12.66 6.71
CA ARG A 23 -8.82 -12.29 6.06
C ARG A 23 -8.30 -13.41 5.16
N HIS A 24 -8.21 -14.64 5.66
CA HIS A 24 -7.80 -15.80 4.85
C HIS A 24 -8.70 -15.99 3.63
N ASN A 25 -10.00 -15.79 3.74
CA ASN A 25 -10.93 -15.93 2.61
C ASN A 25 -10.67 -14.88 1.52
N VAL A 26 -10.38 -13.64 1.90
CA VAL A 26 -10.05 -12.56 0.96
C VAL A 26 -8.68 -12.79 0.31
N GLU A 27 -7.68 -13.22 1.09
CA GLU A 27 -6.37 -13.60 0.55
C GLU A 27 -6.46 -14.78 -0.43
N ASN A 28 -7.23 -15.81 -0.08
CA ASN A 28 -7.47 -16.96 -0.96
C ASN A 28 -8.21 -16.55 -2.24
N ALA A 29 -9.18 -15.63 -2.15
CA ALA A 29 -9.88 -15.10 -3.32
C ALA A 29 -8.91 -14.33 -4.23
N ARG A 30 -8.04 -13.48 -3.67
CA ARG A 30 -6.96 -12.81 -4.41
C ARG A 30 -6.07 -13.82 -5.13
N ASP A 31 -5.65 -14.87 -4.44
CA ASP A 31 -4.75 -15.87 -5.01
C ASP A 31 -5.42 -16.71 -6.10
N GLN A 32 -6.76 -16.68 -6.17
CA GLN A 32 -7.57 -17.31 -7.22
C GLN A 32 -7.99 -16.34 -8.33
N GLY A 33 -7.47 -15.11 -8.36
CA GLY A 33 -7.70 -14.16 -9.46
C GLY A 33 -8.69 -13.04 -9.16
N VAL A 34 -9.21 -12.92 -7.94
CA VAL A 34 -10.06 -11.78 -7.55
C VAL A 34 -9.20 -10.55 -7.28
N HIS A 35 -9.50 -9.44 -7.95
CA HIS A 35 -8.88 -8.16 -7.65
C HIS A 35 -9.38 -7.60 -6.32
N LEU A 36 -8.53 -6.88 -5.58
CA LEU A 36 -8.93 -6.27 -4.31
C LEU A 36 -8.79 -4.75 -4.39
N GLN A 37 -9.78 -4.01 -3.88
CA GLN A 37 -9.67 -2.59 -3.61
C GLN A 37 -10.00 -2.31 -2.15
N PHE A 38 -9.04 -1.78 -1.42
CA PHE A 38 -9.22 -1.25 -0.07
C PHE A 38 -9.38 0.26 -0.20
N LEU A 39 -10.65 0.70 -0.18
CA LEU A 39 -11.08 2.10 -0.33
C LEU A 39 -11.32 2.71 1.06
N SER A 40 -10.38 2.47 1.97
CA SER A 40 -10.41 2.79 3.39
C SER A 40 -8.99 3.09 3.89
N GLY A 41 -8.89 3.55 5.13
CA GLY A 41 -7.71 3.48 5.99
C GLY A 41 -8.11 2.75 7.27
N ASN A 42 -7.13 2.37 8.10
CA ASN A 42 -7.35 1.57 9.31
C ASN A 42 -8.20 0.30 9.10
N GLU A 43 -8.22 -0.24 7.89
CA GLU A 43 -8.84 -1.53 7.63
C GLU A 43 -7.99 -2.69 8.17
N VAL A 44 -8.65 -3.81 8.50
CA VAL A 44 -7.98 -5.05 8.94
C VAL A 44 -7.12 -4.84 10.20
N TYR A 45 -7.49 -3.89 11.06
CA TYR A 45 -6.69 -3.52 12.24
C TYR A 45 -6.93 -4.45 13.44
N TRP A 46 -8.18 -4.58 13.89
CA TRP A 46 -8.54 -5.45 15.02
C TRP A 46 -8.86 -6.86 14.56
N ARG A 47 -8.22 -7.85 15.19
CA ARG A 47 -8.58 -9.25 15.04
C ARG A 47 -9.75 -9.58 15.95
N ILE A 48 -10.85 -10.02 15.36
CA ILE A 48 -12.06 -10.46 16.06
C ILE A 48 -12.20 -11.99 16.05
N ARG A 49 -12.89 -12.54 17.03
CA ARG A 49 -13.37 -13.93 17.04
C ARG A 49 -14.89 -13.95 16.97
N TRP A 50 -15.44 -14.90 16.21
CA TRP A 50 -16.86 -15.24 16.28
C TRP A 50 -17.07 -16.36 17.27
N GLU A 51 -17.98 -16.17 18.23
CA GLU A 51 -18.40 -17.22 19.17
C GLU A 51 -19.85 -17.63 18.88
N THR A 52 -20.07 -18.93 18.77
CA THR A 52 -21.40 -19.49 18.52
C THR A 52 -22.14 -19.72 19.84
N GLY A 53 -23.37 -19.23 19.94
CA GLY A 53 -24.32 -19.57 21.01
C GLY A 53 -25.66 -20.02 20.43
N ASP A 54 -26.69 -20.13 21.27
CA ASP A 54 -28.05 -20.54 20.88
C ASP A 54 -28.79 -19.53 19.97
N GLY A 55 -28.09 -18.53 19.41
CA GLY A 55 -28.64 -17.44 18.61
C GLY A 55 -27.64 -16.91 17.58
N ASN A 56 -27.70 -15.60 17.30
CA ASN A 56 -26.74 -14.96 16.39
C ASN A 56 -25.31 -15.10 16.91
N PRO A 57 -24.30 -15.24 16.02
CA PRO A 57 -22.91 -15.25 16.45
C PRO A 57 -22.55 -13.98 17.21
N THR A 58 -21.80 -14.14 18.30
CA THR A 58 -21.23 -13.01 19.05
C THR A 58 -19.88 -12.64 18.46
N LEU A 59 -19.67 -11.36 18.14
CA LEU A 59 -18.35 -10.81 17.82
C LEU A 59 -17.62 -10.51 19.13
N VAL A 60 -16.42 -11.06 19.29
CA VAL A 60 -15.57 -10.89 20.48
C VAL A 60 -14.25 -10.24 20.11
N VAL A 61 -13.89 -9.19 20.86
CA VAL A 61 -12.58 -8.53 20.80
C VAL A 61 -12.21 -8.01 22.18
N TYR A 62 -11.09 -8.48 22.73
CA TYR A 62 -10.61 -8.02 24.04
C TYR A 62 -9.70 -6.78 23.94
N LYS A 63 -9.32 -6.39 22.72
CA LYS A 63 -8.33 -5.35 22.45
C LYS A 63 -7.03 -5.60 23.19
N GLU A 64 -6.57 -6.86 23.17
CA GLU A 64 -5.41 -7.32 23.96
C GLU A 64 -4.13 -6.52 23.69
N SER A 65 -4.03 -5.87 22.53
CA SER A 65 -2.93 -4.96 22.23
C SER A 65 -2.85 -3.73 23.15
N GLN A 66 -3.94 -3.37 23.82
CA GLN A 66 -4.02 -2.31 24.82
C GLN A 66 -3.63 -2.76 26.22
N GLU A 67 -3.31 -4.04 26.38
CA GLU A 67 -2.92 -4.64 27.64
C GLU A 67 -1.45 -5.05 27.64
N SER A 68 -0.93 -5.25 28.86
CA SER A 68 0.44 -5.73 29.08
C SER A 68 0.56 -7.26 29.08
N ARG A 69 -0.57 -7.98 29.03
CA ARG A 69 -0.65 -9.44 29.09
C ARG A 69 -1.86 -9.94 28.32
N LYS A 70 -1.85 -11.23 27.96
CA LYS A 70 -3.03 -11.96 27.46
C LYS A 70 -4.16 -11.85 28.49
N ILE A 71 -5.34 -11.39 28.06
CA ILE A 71 -6.53 -11.25 28.91
C ILE A 71 -7.74 -12.02 28.37
N ASP A 72 -7.76 -12.36 27.09
CA ASP A 72 -8.78 -13.22 26.52
C ASP A 72 -8.57 -14.65 27.03
N PRO A 73 -9.61 -15.27 27.64
CA PRO A 73 -9.52 -16.60 28.26
C PRO A 73 -9.23 -17.72 27.26
N VAL A 74 -9.41 -17.49 25.95
CA VAL A 74 -8.96 -18.41 24.90
C VAL A 74 -7.47 -18.16 24.66
N LEU A 75 -6.63 -19.00 25.28
CA LEU A 75 -5.19 -18.75 25.42
C LEU A 75 -4.39 -18.92 24.12
N ASP A 76 -4.89 -19.71 23.18
CA ASP A 76 -4.26 -20.03 21.90
C ASP A 76 -4.79 -19.19 20.71
N ASP A 77 -5.75 -18.31 20.97
CA ASP A 77 -6.28 -17.35 20.00
C ASP A 77 -5.87 -15.92 20.37
N TRP A 78 -6.05 -14.98 19.44
CA TRP A 78 -5.68 -13.58 19.60
C TRP A 78 -6.81 -12.64 19.21
N THR A 79 -7.15 -11.72 20.12
CA THR A 79 -8.14 -10.67 19.87
C THR A 79 -7.59 -9.26 20.15
N GLY A 80 -6.31 -9.05 19.81
CA GLY A 80 -5.67 -7.73 19.70
C GLY A 80 -5.56 -7.27 18.24
N THR A 81 -4.63 -6.36 17.95
CA THR A 81 -4.39 -5.90 16.58
C THR A 81 -3.68 -6.98 15.76
N PHE A 82 -3.91 -6.98 14.45
CA PHE A 82 -3.27 -7.88 13.51
C PHE A 82 -1.73 -7.73 13.48
N ARG A 83 -1.23 -6.51 13.72
CA ARG A 83 0.22 -6.19 13.68
C ARG A 83 1.00 -6.50 14.95
N ASP A 84 0.35 -6.91 16.03
CA ASP A 84 1.02 -7.05 17.33
C ASP A 84 2.05 -8.19 17.31
N ALA A 85 3.33 -7.84 17.47
CA ALA A 85 4.44 -8.79 17.38
C ALA A 85 4.98 -9.20 18.76
N ARG A 86 4.36 -8.74 19.85
CA ARG A 86 4.82 -9.04 21.22
C ARG A 86 4.55 -10.50 21.57
N ASP A 87 5.36 -11.04 22.49
CA ASP A 87 5.25 -12.43 22.98
C ASP A 87 3.89 -12.78 23.60
N ILE A 88 3.09 -11.78 23.99
CA ILE A 88 1.73 -11.99 24.50
C ILE A 88 0.74 -12.45 23.41
N ASN A 89 1.08 -12.24 22.14
CA ASN A 89 0.31 -12.70 21.00
C ASN A 89 0.71 -14.14 20.65
N PRO A 90 -0.14 -15.16 20.94
CA PRO A 90 0.22 -16.56 20.75
C PRO A 90 0.24 -17.01 19.28
N VAL A 91 -0.33 -16.21 18.36
CA VAL A 91 -0.44 -16.56 16.92
C VAL A 91 0.53 -15.77 16.04
N GLY A 92 1.25 -14.80 16.60
CA GLY A 92 2.23 -13.96 15.90
C GLY A 92 1.61 -12.81 15.10
N ALA A 93 2.47 -11.89 14.67
CA ALA A 93 2.07 -10.73 13.89
C ALA A 93 1.69 -11.10 12.45
N TRP A 94 0.65 -10.46 11.96
CA TRP A 94 0.16 -10.56 10.60
C TRP A 94 -0.35 -9.17 10.18
N PRO A 95 0.54 -8.18 9.97
CA PRO A 95 0.15 -6.79 9.80
C PRO A 95 -0.66 -6.56 8.52
N GLU A 96 -1.45 -5.49 8.54
CA GLU A 96 -2.43 -5.05 7.54
C GLU A 96 -1.77 -4.85 6.18
N ASN A 97 -0.60 -4.21 6.16
CA ASN A 97 0.11 -3.90 4.92
C ASN A 97 0.53 -5.13 4.12
N SER A 98 0.67 -6.30 4.73
CA SER A 98 0.94 -7.55 3.99
C SER A 98 -0.23 -8.00 3.09
N LEU A 99 -1.43 -7.46 3.33
CA LEU A 99 -2.60 -7.64 2.47
C LEU A 99 -2.88 -6.37 1.65
N THR A 100 -3.05 -5.22 2.31
CA THR A 100 -3.60 -4.01 1.66
C THR A 100 -2.53 -3.14 0.98
N GLY A 101 -1.27 -3.30 1.39
CA GLY A 101 -0.15 -2.47 0.98
C GLY A 101 0.14 -1.30 1.92
N THR A 102 -0.79 -0.94 2.81
CA THR A 102 -0.64 0.18 3.75
C THR A 102 -0.92 -0.26 5.18
N ILE A 103 -0.41 0.49 6.16
CA ILE A 103 -0.62 0.22 7.59
C ILE A 103 -1.06 1.50 8.28
N TRP A 104 -2.13 1.44 9.07
CA TRP A 104 -2.64 2.61 9.78
C TRP A 104 -1.62 3.22 10.72
N THR A 105 -1.44 4.53 10.63
CA THR A 105 -0.54 5.24 11.53
C THR A 105 -1.05 6.57 12.06
N ALA A 106 -2.04 7.18 11.40
CA ALA A 106 -2.53 8.50 11.76
C ALA A 106 -3.99 8.46 12.22
N ASN A 107 -4.23 8.91 13.44
CA ASN A 107 -5.57 9.28 13.91
C ASN A 107 -5.75 10.80 13.82
N ALA A 108 -6.59 11.28 12.90
CA ALA A 108 -6.54 12.68 12.49
C ALA A 108 -7.86 13.17 11.89
N TRP A 109 -8.70 13.80 12.71
CA TRP A 109 -9.77 14.68 12.24
C TRP A 109 -9.16 15.92 11.57
N ARG A 110 -8.87 15.80 10.27
CA ARG A 110 -8.10 16.78 9.51
C ARG A 110 -8.69 17.00 8.13
N ASN A 111 -8.19 18.04 7.49
CA ASN A 111 -8.67 18.57 6.22
C ASN A 111 -7.58 18.53 5.14
N ASP A 112 -6.54 17.72 5.34
CA ASP A 112 -5.41 17.65 4.43
C ASP A 112 -5.84 17.04 3.09
N PRO A 113 -5.42 17.62 1.96
CA PRO A 113 -5.71 17.08 0.65
C PRO A 113 -4.79 15.91 0.33
N LEU A 114 -5.15 15.13 -0.70
CA LEU A 114 -4.19 14.22 -1.32
C LEU A 114 -3.37 14.96 -2.38
N LEU A 115 -2.06 14.82 -2.30
CA LEU A 115 -1.08 15.39 -3.20
C LEU A 115 -0.55 14.34 -4.17
N VAL A 116 -0.46 14.71 -5.45
CA VAL A 116 0.15 13.88 -6.51
C VAL A 116 1.31 14.66 -7.15
N PRO A 117 2.55 14.44 -6.67
CA PRO A 117 3.73 14.97 -7.34
C PRO A 117 3.85 14.51 -8.80
N ALA A 118 4.41 15.36 -9.67
CA ALA A 118 4.50 15.12 -11.12
C ALA A 118 5.10 13.77 -11.52
N ARG A 119 6.05 13.25 -10.73
CA ARG A 119 6.67 11.93 -10.96
C ARG A 119 5.66 10.77 -11.00
N PHE A 120 4.51 10.90 -10.35
CA PHE A 120 3.44 9.90 -10.42
C PHE A 120 2.45 10.15 -11.56
N GLY A 121 2.32 11.39 -12.04
CA GLY A 121 1.25 11.80 -12.96
C GLY A 121 1.23 11.06 -14.29
N ASN A 122 2.36 10.49 -14.71
CA ASN A 122 2.49 9.68 -15.94
C ASN A 122 2.12 8.20 -15.75
N LEU A 123 2.00 7.71 -14.50
CA LEU A 123 1.65 6.31 -14.25
C LEU A 123 0.27 5.99 -14.80
N ARG A 124 0.08 4.78 -15.31
CA ARG A 124 -1.19 4.32 -15.88
C ARG A 124 -2.40 4.56 -14.98
N PHE A 125 -2.27 4.47 -13.66
CA PHE A 125 -3.36 4.76 -12.71
C PHE A 125 -3.98 6.15 -12.94
N TRP A 126 -3.17 7.14 -13.31
CA TRP A 126 -3.57 8.52 -13.55
C TRP A 126 -3.84 8.87 -15.02
N ARG A 127 -3.88 7.92 -15.95
CA ARG A 127 -4.21 8.22 -17.36
C ARG A 127 -5.58 8.92 -17.49
N ASN A 128 -5.78 9.73 -18.53
CA ASN A 128 -7.02 10.49 -18.76
C ASN A 128 -7.38 11.53 -17.68
N THR A 129 -6.54 11.78 -16.68
CA THR A 129 -6.79 12.79 -15.64
C THR A 129 -6.16 14.15 -15.95
N GLY A 130 -5.17 14.17 -16.84
CA GLY A 130 -4.35 15.36 -17.14
C GLY A 130 -3.14 15.54 -16.22
N LEU A 131 -2.92 14.66 -15.23
CA LEU A 131 -1.75 14.73 -14.35
C LEU A 131 -0.42 14.46 -15.07
N ASP A 132 -0.44 13.84 -16.25
CA ASP A 132 0.70 13.66 -17.16
C ASP A 132 1.29 14.99 -17.65
N LYS A 133 0.52 16.09 -17.55
CA LYS A 133 0.92 17.43 -17.99
C LYS A 133 1.61 18.25 -16.91
N LEU A 134 1.74 17.71 -15.69
CA LEU A 134 2.45 18.38 -14.61
C LEU A 134 3.94 18.51 -14.96
N GLY A 135 4.49 19.71 -14.82
CA GLY A 135 5.93 19.92 -14.87
C GLY A 135 6.64 19.26 -13.68
N GLU A 136 7.92 18.93 -13.83
CA GLU A 136 8.73 18.13 -12.86
C GLU A 136 8.60 18.57 -11.38
N ASN A 137 8.50 19.87 -11.12
CA ASN A 137 8.38 20.44 -9.77
C ASN A 137 6.94 20.79 -9.35
N GLN A 138 5.95 20.39 -10.15
CA GLN A 138 4.54 20.61 -9.85
C GLN A 138 3.95 19.43 -9.08
N THR A 139 2.90 19.74 -8.33
CA THR A 139 2.12 18.76 -7.56
C THR A 139 0.66 19.11 -7.76
N ALA A 140 -0.14 18.12 -8.15
CA ALA A 140 -1.59 18.29 -8.12
C ALA A 140 -2.09 18.20 -6.68
N VAL A 141 -2.99 19.09 -6.33
CA VAL A 141 -3.72 19.10 -5.06
C VAL A 141 -5.12 18.65 -5.37
N LEU A 142 -5.50 17.47 -4.88
CA LEU A 142 -6.84 16.94 -5.07
C LEU A 142 -7.78 17.45 -3.97
N MET A 143 -8.91 16.76 -3.77
CA MET A 143 -9.91 17.04 -2.74
C MET A 143 -9.31 17.31 -1.35
N LYS A 144 -9.80 18.39 -0.73
CA LYS A 144 -9.52 18.75 0.67
C LYS A 144 -10.12 17.71 1.62
N GLY A 145 -9.35 17.28 2.61
CA GLY A 145 -9.78 16.33 3.63
C GLY A 145 -10.13 14.97 3.07
N LEU A 146 -9.45 14.60 1.98
CA LEU A 146 -9.40 13.21 1.55
C LEU A 146 -8.53 12.37 2.48
N LEU A 147 -7.53 12.99 3.14
CA LEU A 147 -6.71 12.32 4.15
C LEU A 147 -7.30 12.51 5.55
N GLY A 148 -8.09 11.54 5.96
CA GLY A 148 -8.68 11.42 7.29
C GLY A 148 -9.85 10.44 7.28
N HIS A 149 -10.68 10.37 8.32
CA HIS A 149 -10.38 10.68 9.72
C HIS A 149 -9.14 9.89 10.19
N GLU A 150 -8.91 8.74 9.58
CA GLU A 150 -7.74 7.90 9.79
C GLU A 150 -7.10 7.61 8.44
N PHE A 151 -5.76 7.55 8.42
CA PHE A 151 -5.02 7.22 7.22
C PHE A 151 -3.73 6.47 7.52
N ASP A 152 -3.22 5.84 6.48
CA ASP A 152 -2.19 4.83 6.55
C ASP A 152 -0.89 5.29 5.87
N GLU A 153 0.20 4.56 6.12
CA GLU A 153 1.49 4.75 5.47
C GLU A 153 1.98 3.46 4.78
N ASP A 154 2.86 3.60 3.79
CA ASP A 154 3.67 2.51 3.23
C ASP A 154 4.99 2.39 4.02
N LEU A 155 4.99 1.63 5.12
CA LEU A 155 6.16 1.43 5.98
C LEU A 155 7.07 0.28 5.52
N ASP A 156 8.39 0.50 5.54
CA ASP A 156 9.43 -0.54 5.38
C ASP A 156 9.59 -1.38 6.66
N ASN A 157 8.54 -2.15 6.99
CA ASN A 157 8.45 -2.97 8.20
C ASN A 157 8.72 -4.47 7.94
N GLY A 158 9.28 -4.80 6.77
CA GLY A 158 9.53 -6.18 6.34
C GLY A 158 8.30 -6.97 5.88
N HIS A 159 7.11 -6.36 5.87
CA HIS A 159 5.85 -7.00 5.47
C HIS A 159 5.21 -6.38 4.21
N ARG A 160 5.91 -5.45 3.53
CA ARG A 160 5.47 -4.89 2.25
C ARG A 160 5.30 -6.02 1.21
N PRO A 161 4.18 -6.05 0.47
CA PRO A 161 4.01 -6.99 -0.64
C PRO A 161 5.09 -6.80 -1.70
N PRO A 162 5.64 -7.87 -2.30
CA PRO A 162 6.60 -7.78 -3.39
C PRO A 162 6.09 -6.92 -4.55
N GLY A 163 6.90 -5.95 -5.00
CA GLY A 163 6.53 -5.11 -6.13
C GLY A 163 5.43 -4.10 -5.82
N LEU A 164 5.30 -3.67 -4.56
CA LEU A 164 4.41 -2.57 -4.23
C LEU A 164 4.92 -1.27 -4.84
N MET A 165 4.08 -0.64 -5.65
CA MET A 165 4.32 0.69 -6.21
C MET A 165 3.46 1.75 -5.51
N ARG A 166 4.03 2.95 -5.38
CA ARG A 166 3.38 4.14 -4.84
C ARG A 166 2.80 4.95 -5.99
N LEU A 167 1.61 5.51 -5.80
CA LEU A 167 0.86 6.25 -6.83
C LEU A 167 0.65 7.72 -6.47
N SER A 168 0.90 8.11 -5.23
CA SER A 168 0.83 9.48 -4.73
C SER A 168 1.83 9.64 -3.59
N GLU A 169 2.03 10.87 -3.11
CA GLU A 169 2.79 11.08 -1.87
C GLU A 169 2.32 12.37 -1.20
N THR A 170 1.90 12.26 0.06
CA THR A 170 1.51 13.41 0.88
C THR A 170 2.11 13.29 2.28
N THR A 171 2.97 14.24 2.66
CA THR A 171 3.51 14.32 4.02
C THR A 171 2.67 15.27 4.86
N VAL A 172 2.15 14.77 5.99
CA VAL A 172 1.35 15.54 6.95
C VAL A 172 2.06 15.56 8.29
N HIS A 173 2.25 16.76 8.83
CA HIS A 173 2.89 16.98 10.13
C HIS A 173 1.86 17.20 11.25
N ASN A 174 2.29 16.95 12.48
CA ASN A 174 1.53 17.17 13.70
C ASN A 174 0.22 16.36 13.73
N VAL A 175 0.32 15.07 13.42
CA VAL A 175 -0.79 14.11 13.53
C VAL A 175 -0.66 13.29 14.81
N GLN A 176 -1.78 12.77 15.32
CA GLN A 176 -1.74 11.77 16.40
C GLN A 176 -1.25 10.46 15.78
N HIS A 177 0.05 10.20 15.92
CA HIS A 177 0.76 9.09 15.31
C HIS A 177 0.84 7.92 16.28
N ILE A 178 0.46 6.72 15.84
CA ILE A 178 0.60 5.52 16.65
C ILE A 178 2.08 5.07 16.67
N ILE A 179 2.62 4.90 17.86
CA ILE A 179 4.04 4.53 18.07
C ILE A 179 4.22 3.13 18.65
N ASP A 180 3.14 2.39 18.81
CA ASP A 180 3.14 1.00 19.27
C ASP A 180 2.16 0.12 18.46
N HIS A 181 1.79 -1.02 19.03
CA HIS A 181 0.93 -2.00 18.37
C HIS A 181 -0.57 -1.72 18.51
N GLY A 182 -1.04 -0.67 19.21
CA GLY A 182 -2.48 -0.58 19.54
C GLY A 182 -3.02 0.63 20.29
N SER A 183 -2.17 1.44 20.92
CA SER A 183 -2.56 2.09 22.18
C SER A 183 -1.87 3.42 22.45
N THR A 184 -0.62 3.56 22.02
CA THR A 184 0.22 4.69 22.38
C THR A 184 0.38 5.61 21.19
N PHE A 185 0.07 6.88 21.41
CA PHE A 185 0.18 7.92 20.40
C PHE A 185 1.08 9.05 20.88
N ASP A 186 1.77 9.66 19.93
CA ASP A 186 2.46 10.93 20.12
C ASP A 186 2.24 11.82 18.89
N THR A 187 2.67 13.07 18.96
CA THR A 187 2.68 13.96 17.80
C THR A 187 3.75 13.50 16.82
N GLY A 188 3.34 13.14 15.60
CA GLY A 188 4.23 12.63 14.57
C GLY A 188 4.07 13.31 13.21
N THR A 189 4.83 12.79 12.26
CA THR A 189 4.72 13.09 10.83
C THR A 189 4.44 11.80 10.10
N CYS A 190 3.44 11.79 9.24
CA CYS A 190 3.12 10.67 8.37
C CYS A 190 3.37 11.03 6.91
N THR A 191 3.80 10.07 6.10
CA THR A 191 3.79 10.18 4.64
C THR A 191 2.83 9.15 4.05
N HIS A 192 1.67 9.62 3.62
CA HIS A 192 0.66 8.82 2.95
C HIS A 192 1.04 8.54 1.49
N HIS A 193 0.77 7.31 1.04
CA HIS A 193 0.85 6.91 -0.36
C HIS A 193 -0.39 6.09 -0.72
N LEU A 194 -0.97 6.36 -1.89
CA LEU A 194 -1.78 5.36 -2.59
C LEU A 194 -0.86 4.22 -3.04
N THR A 195 -1.30 2.97 -2.89
CA THR A 195 -0.48 1.81 -3.24
C THR A 195 -1.19 0.88 -4.21
N LEU A 196 -0.41 0.23 -5.06
CA LEU A 196 -0.88 -0.83 -5.95
C LEU A 196 0.19 -1.92 -6.03
N HIS A 197 -0.23 -3.17 -5.95
CA HIS A 197 0.66 -4.32 -6.17
C HIS A 197 -0.08 -5.45 -6.89
N ARG A 198 0.68 -6.40 -7.43
CA ARG A 198 0.13 -7.58 -8.12
C ARG A 198 0.52 -8.86 -7.41
N ARG A 199 -0.43 -9.78 -7.24
CA ARG A 199 -0.20 -11.15 -6.81
C ARG A 199 -0.84 -12.13 -7.79
N GLY A 200 -0.03 -12.86 -8.54
CA GLY A 200 -0.52 -13.66 -9.66
C GLY A 200 -1.15 -12.76 -10.72
N SER A 201 -2.41 -13.00 -11.07
CA SER A 201 -3.19 -12.14 -11.97
C SER A 201 -3.93 -11.00 -11.26
N SER A 202 -3.93 -11.00 -9.92
CA SER A 202 -4.76 -10.09 -9.13
C SER A 202 -4.00 -8.82 -8.77
N LEU A 203 -4.57 -7.69 -9.16
CA LEU A 203 -4.23 -6.37 -8.63
C LEU A 203 -4.87 -6.12 -7.26
N VAL A 204 -4.11 -5.51 -6.36
CA VAL A 204 -4.55 -5.05 -5.03
C VAL A 204 -4.22 -3.57 -4.89
N PHE A 205 -5.26 -2.75 -4.77
CA PHE A 205 -5.16 -1.31 -4.57
C PHE A 205 -5.48 -0.95 -3.12
N GLY A 206 -4.66 -0.09 -2.52
CA GLY A 206 -4.88 0.48 -1.18
C GLY A 206 -4.96 1.99 -1.25
N ALA A 207 -6.12 2.55 -0.86
CA ALA A 207 -6.33 3.98 -0.73
C ALA A 207 -5.69 4.56 0.54
N GLY A 208 -5.60 3.77 1.60
CA GLY A 208 -4.96 4.13 2.87
C GLY A 208 -5.60 5.34 3.55
N THR A 209 -6.90 5.58 3.37
CA THR A 209 -7.64 6.64 4.05
C THR A 209 -9.14 6.37 4.09
N VAL A 210 -9.77 6.58 5.26
CA VAL A 210 -11.21 6.32 5.48
C VAL A 210 -12.08 7.17 4.57
N GLN A 211 -11.66 8.40 4.28
CA GLN A 211 -12.42 9.37 3.50
C GLN A 211 -12.27 9.20 1.98
N TRP A 212 -11.67 8.11 1.47
CA TRP A 212 -11.49 7.93 0.02
C TRP A 212 -12.79 8.06 -0.78
N SER A 213 -13.89 7.55 -0.24
CA SER A 213 -15.21 7.61 -0.88
C SER A 213 -15.72 9.03 -1.12
N TRP A 214 -15.24 10.01 -0.36
CA TRP A 214 -15.64 11.42 -0.50
C TRP A 214 -15.12 12.02 -1.81
N GLY A 215 -13.98 11.51 -2.30
CA GLY A 215 -13.49 11.83 -3.65
C GLY A 215 -14.39 11.33 -4.78
N LEU A 216 -15.28 10.37 -4.49
CA LEU A 216 -16.18 9.76 -5.48
C LEU A 216 -17.59 10.37 -5.46
N ASP A 217 -18.07 10.82 -4.30
CA ASP A 217 -19.38 11.43 -4.14
C ASP A 217 -19.36 12.55 -3.08
N SER A 218 -20.16 13.60 -3.30
CA SER A 218 -20.27 14.74 -2.37
C SER A 218 -21.20 14.48 -1.19
N THR A 219 -21.91 13.36 -1.17
CA THR A 219 -22.93 13.06 -0.16
C THR A 219 -22.31 12.24 0.97
N HIS A 220 -21.99 12.89 2.10
CA HIS A 220 -21.40 12.25 3.27
C HIS A 220 -22.00 12.74 4.60
N ASP A 221 -21.89 11.91 5.64
CA ASP A 221 -22.60 12.04 6.92
C ASP A 221 -21.94 13.00 7.91
N ALA A 222 -20.72 13.46 7.60
CA ALA A 222 -19.93 14.34 8.46
C ALA A 222 -19.26 15.47 7.67
N SER A 223 -19.16 16.64 8.28
CA SER A 223 -18.34 17.74 7.79
C SER A 223 -16.86 17.37 7.79
N THR A 224 -16.16 17.72 6.72
CA THR A 224 -14.74 17.40 6.54
C THR A 224 -13.85 17.91 7.67
N GLY A 225 -13.12 16.97 8.28
CA GLY A 225 -12.16 17.23 9.35
C GLY A 225 -12.77 17.66 10.68
N GLN A 226 -14.06 17.41 10.91
CA GLN A 226 -14.72 17.62 12.21
C GLN A 226 -14.88 16.28 12.93
N PRO A 227 -14.57 16.20 14.23
CA PRO A 227 -14.93 15.05 15.03
C PRO A 227 -16.44 14.90 15.19
N ASN A 228 -16.93 13.67 15.17
CA ASN A 228 -18.36 13.36 15.30
C ASN A 228 -19.01 13.89 16.59
N TRP A 229 -18.26 14.11 17.68
CA TRP A 229 -18.78 14.70 18.93
C TRP A 229 -18.96 16.22 18.88
N VAL A 230 -18.46 16.88 17.83
CA VAL A 230 -18.74 18.30 17.53
C VAL A 230 -19.96 18.43 16.62
N GLU A 231 -20.32 17.34 15.94
CA GLU A 231 -21.50 17.26 15.11
C GLU A 231 -22.75 17.05 15.96
N ASN A 232 -23.88 17.51 15.45
CA ASN A 232 -25.14 17.30 16.11
C ASN A 232 -25.49 15.80 15.99
N GLU A 233 -25.39 15.04 17.08
CA GLU A 233 -25.69 13.60 17.14
C GLU A 233 -27.12 13.23 16.69
N TYR A 234 -28.03 14.20 16.66
CA TYR A 234 -29.40 14.04 16.16
C TYR A 234 -29.54 14.40 14.68
N ASP A 235 -28.48 14.89 14.04
CA ASP A 235 -28.45 15.20 12.62
C ASP A 235 -28.23 13.91 11.82
N THR A 236 -29.32 13.45 11.21
CA THR A 236 -29.31 12.29 10.30
C THR A 236 -29.19 12.72 8.84
N ARG A 237 -28.93 14.01 8.58
CA ARG A 237 -28.79 14.53 7.21
C ARG A 237 -27.42 14.18 6.70
N VAL A 238 -27.39 13.40 5.61
CA VAL A 238 -26.21 13.32 4.77
C VAL A 238 -26.04 14.69 4.11
N GLY A 239 -24.94 15.38 4.41
CA GLY A 239 -24.61 16.68 3.86
C GLY A 239 -24.11 16.53 2.43
N GLU A 240 -24.35 17.55 1.61
CA GLU A 240 -23.68 17.68 0.31
C GLU A 240 -22.47 18.60 0.50
N ASP A 241 -21.28 18.07 0.28
CA ASP A 241 -20.05 18.86 0.28
C ASP A 241 -20.07 19.84 -0.90
N PRO A 242 -20.03 21.16 -0.65
CA PRO A 242 -20.07 22.14 -1.72
C PRO A 242 -18.82 22.08 -2.63
N THR A 243 -17.74 21.42 -2.22
CA THR A 243 -16.56 21.20 -3.08
C THR A 243 -16.81 20.12 -4.14
N GLY A 244 -17.83 19.29 -3.97
CA GLY A 244 -18.15 18.22 -4.91
C GLY A 244 -17.18 17.04 -4.82
N PRO A 245 -17.46 15.94 -5.55
CA PRO A 245 -16.48 14.90 -5.76
C PRO A 245 -15.32 15.38 -6.65
N ASP A 246 -14.21 14.65 -6.64
CA ASP A 246 -13.02 14.98 -7.43
C ASP A 246 -12.98 14.16 -8.73
N ALA A 247 -13.02 14.85 -9.87
CA ALA A 247 -13.03 14.21 -11.18
C ALA A 247 -11.74 13.40 -11.47
N VAL A 248 -10.60 13.80 -10.90
CA VAL A 248 -9.33 13.07 -11.05
C VAL A 248 -9.41 11.73 -10.31
N ILE A 249 -10.00 11.72 -9.11
CA ILE A 249 -10.21 10.49 -8.31
C ILE A 249 -11.22 9.58 -9.01
N GLN A 250 -12.35 10.14 -9.46
CA GLN A 250 -13.36 9.38 -10.20
C GLN A 250 -12.77 8.72 -11.45
N GLN A 251 -11.97 9.46 -12.24
CA GLN A 251 -11.32 8.91 -13.43
C GLN A 251 -10.25 7.86 -13.08
N ALA A 252 -9.49 8.05 -11.99
CA ALA A 252 -8.52 7.06 -11.52
C ALA A 252 -9.19 5.73 -11.14
N MET A 253 -10.39 5.75 -10.56
CA MET A 253 -11.15 4.52 -10.30
C MET A 253 -11.60 3.83 -11.59
N VAL A 254 -12.00 4.58 -12.63
CA VAL A 254 -12.30 4.02 -13.96
C VAL A 254 -11.07 3.34 -14.55
N ASN A 255 -9.90 3.97 -14.43
CA ASN A 255 -8.63 3.43 -14.90
C ASN A 255 -8.25 2.12 -14.18
N LEU A 256 -8.39 2.11 -12.85
CA LEU A 256 -8.11 0.94 -12.03
C LEU A 256 -9.02 -0.23 -12.40
N LEU A 257 -10.33 0.02 -12.51
CA LEU A 257 -11.31 -1.00 -12.93
C LEU A 257 -10.94 -1.60 -14.28
N ALA A 258 -10.54 -0.76 -15.25
CA ALA A 258 -10.11 -1.22 -16.56
C ALA A 258 -8.87 -2.12 -16.49
N ASP A 259 -7.86 -1.79 -15.67
CA ASP A 259 -6.67 -2.65 -15.49
C ASP A 259 -7.01 -3.96 -14.73
N MET A 260 -8.07 -3.95 -13.92
CA MET A 260 -8.69 -5.14 -13.31
C MET A 260 -9.60 -5.94 -14.27
N GLY A 261 -9.65 -5.58 -15.56
CA GLY A 261 -10.45 -6.29 -16.57
C GLY A 261 -11.97 -6.16 -16.38
N VAL A 262 -12.41 -5.12 -15.66
CA VAL A 262 -13.83 -4.78 -15.47
C VAL A 262 -14.10 -3.36 -15.93
N GLN A 263 -15.37 -3.02 -16.14
CA GLN A 263 -15.79 -1.69 -16.61
C GLN A 263 -17.04 -1.26 -15.85
N PRO A 264 -17.19 0.04 -15.54
CA PRO A 264 -18.47 0.59 -15.10
C PRO A 264 -19.56 0.32 -16.15
N ALA A 265 -20.75 -0.08 -15.72
CA ALA A 265 -21.88 -0.28 -16.64
C ALA A 265 -22.37 1.04 -17.27
N SER A 266 -22.18 2.15 -16.55
CA SER A 266 -22.45 3.51 -17.00
C SER A 266 -21.35 4.43 -16.52
N LEU A 267 -20.99 5.42 -17.33
CA LEU A 267 -20.02 6.45 -16.98
C LEU A 267 -20.72 7.81 -16.90
N ARG A 268 -20.24 8.67 -16.00
CA ARG A 268 -20.60 10.10 -16.02
C ARG A 268 -20.04 10.71 -17.31
N GLU A 269 -20.72 11.71 -17.88
CA GLU A 269 -20.36 12.31 -19.17
C GLU A 269 -18.93 12.87 -19.21
N SER A 270 -18.42 13.34 -18.06
CA SER A 270 -17.06 13.88 -17.92
C SER A 270 -15.96 12.82 -17.84
N LEU A 271 -16.30 11.52 -17.70
CA LEU A 271 -15.34 10.43 -17.53
C LEU A 271 -15.14 9.67 -18.83
N VAL A 272 -13.92 9.18 -19.03
CA VAL A 272 -13.51 8.44 -20.22
C VAL A 272 -13.28 6.98 -19.86
N ALA A 273 -13.88 6.07 -20.63
CA ALA A 273 -13.61 4.64 -20.51
C ALA A 273 -12.11 4.36 -20.76
N ALA A 274 -11.53 3.49 -19.96
CA ALA A 274 -10.12 3.11 -20.07
C ALA A 274 -9.97 1.68 -20.59
N GLU A 275 -8.83 1.36 -21.21
CA GLU A 275 -8.49 -0.02 -21.60
C GLU A 275 -7.58 -0.68 -20.57
N GLN A 276 -7.70 -2.00 -20.45
CA GLN A 276 -6.77 -2.84 -19.70
C GLN A 276 -5.38 -2.77 -20.32
N THR A 277 -4.33 -2.79 -19.49
CA THR A 277 -2.95 -2.93 -19.97
C THR A 277 -2.76 -4.18 -20.83
N ARG A 278 -1.96 -4.04 -21.88
CA ARG A 278 -1.47 -5.17 -22.70
C ARG A 278 -0.03 -5.54 -22.35
N ASP A 279 0.56 -4.81 -21.41
CA ASP A 279 1.91 -5.07 -20.96
C ASP A 279 1.95 -6.28 -20.04
N THR A 280 2.81 -7.22 -20.42
CA THR A 280 3.03 -8.49 -19.72
C THR A 280 4.51 -8.76 -19.49
N LEU A 281 5.39 -7.85 -19.95
CA LEU A 281 6.83 -8.02 -19.83
C LEU A 281 7.28 -7.33 -18.55
N PRO A 282 8.03 -8.03 -17.68
CA PRO A 282 8.56 -7.38 -16.48
C PRO A 282 9.61 -6.32 -16.87
N PRO A 283 9.77 -5.28 -16.04
CA PRO A 283 10.86 -4.31 -16.19
C PRO A 283 12.21 -4.96 -15.86
N SER A 284 13.28 -4.18 -16.00
CA SER A 284 14.63 -4.60 -15.62
C SER A 284 15.33 -3.54 -14.78
N SER A 285 16.18 -3.99 -13.85
CA SER A 285 16.97 -3.11 -12.99
C SER A 285 18.41 -3.60 -12.83
N GLY A 286 19.28 -2.69 -12.39
CA GLY A 286 20.65 -3.03 -12.04
C GLY A 286 21.21 -2.09 -10.99
N VAL A 287 22.09 -2.64 -10.15
CA VAL A 287 22.83 -1.91 -9.13
C VAL A 287 24.10 -1.32 -9.76
N GLU A 288 24.37 -0.04 -9.53
CA GLU A 288 25.56 0.65 -10.03
C GLU A 288 26.54 0.98 -8.91
N ARG A 289 26.04 1.33 -7.73
CA ARG A 289 26.84 1.76 -6.59
C ARG A 289 26.25 1.25 -5.29
N ALA A 290 27.11 0.83 -4.36
CA ALA A 290 26.75 0.72 -2.95
C ALA A 290 27.85 1.30 -2.08
N VAL A 291 27.48 2.11 -1.10
CA VAL A 291 28.39 2.76 -0.17
C VAL A 291 27.90 2.49 1.24
N SER A 292 28.77 1.90 2.07
CA SER A 292 28.49 1.73 3.50
C SER A 292 28.70 3.04 4.25
N PHE A 293 27.85 3.31 5.24
CA PHE A 293 28.08 4.29 6.29
C PHE A 293 28.00 3.61 7.66
N ARG A 294 28.25 4.37 8.74
CA ARG A 294 28.38 3.83 10.11
C ARG A 294 27.29 2.83 10.51
N ASP A 295 26.06 3.06 10.06
CA ASP A 295 24.87 2.33 10.48
C ASP A 295 24.00 1.82 9.33
N GLY A 296 24.53 1.72 8.10
CA GLY A 296 23.72 1.26 6.98
C GLY A 296 24.40 1.39 5.64
N TRP A 297 23.59 1.37 4.59
CA TRP A 297 24.04 1.43 3.20
C TRP A 297 23.24 2.44 2.40
N GLU A 298 23.93 3.09 1.47
CA GLU A 298 23.35 3.80 0.35
C GLU A 298 23.60 2.96 -0.91
N VAL A 299 22.54 2.49 -1.56
CA VAL A 299 22.60 1.73 -2.81
C VAL A 299 21.92 2.55 -3.90
N SER A 300 22.52 2.62 -5.09
CA SER A 300 21.91 3.29 -6.24
C SER A 300 22.12 2.52 -7.53
N GLY A 301 21.26 2.76 -8.51
CA GLY A 301 21.34 2.11 -9.80
C GLY A 301 20.32 2.61 -10.80
N TRP A 302 20.01 1.75 -11.76
CA TRP A 302 19.08 2.03 -12.85
C TRP A 302 17.91 1.05 -12.88
N ALA A 303 16.79 1.51 -13.45
CA ALA A 303 15.67 0.67 -13.84
C ALA A 303 15.12 1.15 -15.19
N GLN A 304 14.52 0.26 -15.96
CA GLN A 304 13.86 0.61 -17.22
C GLN A 304 12.72 -0.35 -17.48
N ASP A 305 11.75 0.13 -18.23
CA ASP A 305 10.66 -0.67 -18.75
C ASP A 305 10.44 -0.40 -20.24
N LYS A 306 10.09 -1.43 -21.00
CA LYS A 306 9.82 -1.35 -22.44
C LYS A 306 8.31 -1.30 -22.72
N GLY A 307 7.48 -1.86 -21.85
CA GLY A 307 6.03 -1.98 -22.06
C GLY A 307 5.21 -0.85 -21.42
N GLY A 308 5.77 -0.19 -20.42
CA GLY A 308 5.20 0.97 -19.71
C GLY A 308 6.28 1.78 -18.98
N LEU A 309 6.00 2.15 -17.73
CA LEU A 309 6.88 2.93 -16.87
C LEU A 309 7.29 2.14 -15.63
N VAL A 310 8.45 2.44 -15.06
CA VAL A 310 8.86 1.86 -13.77
C VAL A 310 8.03 2.50 -12.65
N GLY A 311 7.22 1.70 -11.96
CA GLY A 311 6.40 2.11 -10.81
C GLY A 311 7.11 1.99 -9.45
N GLY A 312 8.18 1.21 -9.37
CA GLY A 312 8.97 1.07 -8.14
C GLY A 312 10.23 0.23 -8.32
N VAL A 313 11.17 0.36 -7.38
CA VAL A 313 12.35 -0.51 -7.28
C VAL A 313 12.51 -0.96 -5.84
N GLU A 314 12.90 -2.20 -5.66
CA GLU A 314 13.24 -2.76 -4.36
C GLU A 314 14.66 -3.31 -4.36
N VAL A 315 15.32 -3.22 -3.21
CA VAL A 315 16.71 -3.65 -3.00
C VAL A 315 16.77 -4.72 -1.92
N SER A 316 17.55 -5.76 -2.16
CA SER A 316 17.87 -6.80 -1.18
C SER A 316 19.36 -6.94 -1.00
N VAL A 317 19.80 -7.18 0.23
CA VAL A 317 21.21 -7.40 0.60
C VAL A 317 21.44 -8.74 1.31
N ASP A 318 20.41 -9.57 1.41
CA ASP A 318 20.44 -10.86 2.10
C ASP A 318 20.02 -12.03 1.20
N GLY A 319 20.34 -11.89 -0.10
CA GLY A 319 20.06 -12.92 -1.11
C GLY A 319 18.58 -13.00 -1.50
N GLY A 320 17.84 -11.90 -1.38
CA GLY A 320 16.43 -11.82 -1.78
C GLY A 320 15.46 -12.27 -0.69
N ARG A 321 15.90 -12.41 0.57
CA ARG A 321 15.03 -12.79 1.69
C ARG A 321 14.18 -11.61 2.16
N ARG A 322 14.78 -10.42 2.24
CA ARG A 322 14.12 -9.16 2.54
C ARG A 322 14.38 -8.14 1.44
N TRP A 323 13.36 -7.35 1.15
CA TRP A 323 13.36 -6.35 0.10
C TRP A 323 12.91 -5.02 0.68
N HIS A 324 13.64 -3.96 0.35
CA HIS A 324 13.44 -2.62 0.86
C HIS A 324 13.11 -1.68 -0.31
N PRO A 325 12.12 -0.79 -0.20
CA PRO A 325 11.81 0.17 -1.26
C PRO A 325 12.99 1.09 -1.51
N ALA A 326 13.24 1.38 -2.79
CA ALA A 326 14.13 2.45 -3.22
C ALA A 326 13.29 3.66 -3.66
N GLU A 327 13.86 4.84 -3.50
CA GLU A 327 13.30 6.07 -4.05
C GLU A 327 13.68 6.16 -5.52
N LEU A 328 12.66 6.20 -6.38
CA LEU A 328 12.83 6.52 -7.79
C LEU A 328 13.19 8.00 -7.90
N ARG A 329 14.35 8.28 -8.47
CA ARG A 329 14.81 9.65 -8.77
C ARG A 329 14.41 10.02 -10.19
N GLU A 330 14.53 11.32 -10.48
CA GLU A 330 14.27 11.92 -11.80
C GLU A 330 14.79 11.03 -12.93
N SER A 331 13.92 10.86 -13.91
CA SER A 331 13.92 9.73 -14.81
C SER A 331 13.24 10.16 -16.09
N VAL A 332 14.03 10.68 -17.02
CA VAL A 332 13.57 10.84 -18.39
C VAL A 332 13.43 9.42 -18.95
N PRO A 333 12.21 8.98 -19.34
CA PRO A 333 12.04 7.68 -19.98
C PRO A 333 13.05 7.52 -21.15
N PRO A 334 13.58 6.31 -21.38
CA PRO A 334 13.13 5.04 -20.82
C PRO A 334 13.89 4.58 -19.56
N ARG A 335 14.88 5.32 -19.06
CA ARG A 335 15.77 4.85 -17.97
C ARG A 335 15.64 5.73 -16.73
N PHE A 336 15.33 5.06 -15.63
CA PHE A 336 15.11 5.64 -14.30
C PHE A 336 16.36 5.44 -13.45
N SER A 337 16.73 6.46 -12.68
CA SER A 337 17.72 6.31 -11.61
C SER A 337 17.01 6.08 -10.29
N TRP A 338 17.60 5.31 -9.38
CA TRP A 338 17.03 5.05 -8.06
C TRP A 338 18.10 5.05 -6.99
N SER A 339 17.68 5.32 -5.74
CA SER A 339 18.53 5.18 -4.57
C SER A 339 17.75 4.63 -3.37
N CYS A 340 18.36 3.73 -2.61
CA CYS A 340 17.87 3.28 -1.32
C CYS A 340 18.92 3.59 -0.25
N THR A 341 18.54 4.40 0.75
CA THR A 341 19.38 4.65 1.92
C THR A 341 18.67 4.10 3.13
N SER A 342 19.21 3.04 3.75
CA SER A 342 18.53 2.40 4.87
C SER A 342 19.49 1.74 5.86
N THR A 343 19.14 1.85 7.14
CA THR A 343 19.79 1.11 8.23
C THR A 343 19.33 -0.34 8.30
N LEU A 344 18.24 -0.70 7.62
CA LEU A 344 17.72 -2.07 7.54
C LEU A 344 18.56 -2.94 6.58
N LEU A 345 19.39 -2.32 5.74
CA LEU A 345 20.34 -2.99 4.84
C LEU A 345 21.64 -3.48 5.55
N LYS A 346 21.66 -3.58 6.89
CA LYS A 346 22.81 -4.10 7.64
C LYS A 346 23.05 -5.58 7.31
N GLY A 347 24.28 -5.96 6.92
CA GLY A 347 24.69 -7.37 6.72
C GLY A 347 25.51 -7.68 5.47
N MET A 348 25.79 -6.71 4.59
CA MET A 348 26.63 -6.93 3.41
C MET A 348 28.09 -7.25 3.78
N THR A 349 28.69 -8.21 3.06
CA THR A 349 30.13 -8.44 3.01
C THR A 349 30.64 -7.98 1.65
N VAL A 350 31.56 -7.02 1.62
CA VAL A 350 32.20 -6.58 0.36
C VAL A 350 33.31 -7.57 0.04
N GLY A 351 33.30 -8.13 -1.18
CA GLY A 351 34.36 -9.01 -1.64
C GLY A 351 35.71 -8.27 -1.72
N GLU A 352 36.82 -8.99 -1.59
CA GLU A 352 38.18 -8.42 -1.58
C GLU A 352 38.54 -7.62 -2.85
N SER A 353 37.81 -7.81 -3.95
CA SER A 353 37.98 -7.10 -5.23
C SER A 353 37.20 -5.79 -5.37
N GLY A 354 36.37 -5.42 -4.38
CA GLY A 354 35.46 -4.27 -4.49
C GLY A 354 34.23 -4.52 -5.38
N GLU A 355 34.01 -5.76 -5.85
CA GLU A 355 32.77 -6.13 -6.53
C GLU A 355 31.59 -6.18 -5.54
N LEU A 356 30.45 -5.62 -5.95
CA LEU A 356 29.18 -5.68 -5.21
C LEU A 356 28.61 -7.09 -5.26
N GLN A 357 29.08 -7.97 -4.36
CA GLN A 357 28.51 -9.30 -4.20
C GLN A 357 27.34 -9.24 -3.19
N GLY A 358 26.20 -9.84 -3.57
CA GLY A 358 25.07 -10.03 -2.66
C GLY A 358 23.99 -8.94 -2.65
N VAL A 359 24.14 -7.87 -3.44
CA VAL A 359 23.06 -6.87 -3.63
C VAL A 359 22.22 -7.25 -4.84
N LEU A 360 20.91 -7.35 -4.64
CA LEU A 360 19.93 -7.56 -5.70
C LEU A 360 19.04 -6.32 -5.80
N SER A 361 18.63 -5.99 -7.02
CA SER A 361 17.55 -5.04 -7.29
C SER A 361 16.42 -5.78 -8.02
N ARG A 362 15.18 -5.33 -7.85
CA ARG A 362 14.07 -5.71 -8.73
C ARG A 362 13.17 -4.51 -8.98
N ALA A 363 12.79 -4.28 -10.23
CA ALA A 363 11.82 -3.26 -10.59
C ALA A 363 10.39 -3.83 -10.69
N VAL A 364 9.40 -2.97 -10.47
CA VAL A 364 8.00 -3.20 -10.82
C VAL A 364 7.56 -2.11 -11.80
N ASP A 365 6.78 -2.48 -12.81
CA ASP A 365 6.22 -1.51 -13.76
C ASP A 365 4.85 -0.97 -13.30
N ASP A 366 4.34 0.03 -14.00
CA ASP A 366 3.07 0.70 -13.71
C ASP A 366 1.82 -0.12 -14.10
N SER A 367 2.04 -1.35 -14.60
CA SER A 367 1.03 -2.39 -14.79
C SER A 367 1.09 -3.48 -13.69
N GLY A 368 2.11 -3.46 -12.84
CA GLY A 368 2.35 -4.42 -11.77
C GLY A 368 3.14 -5.68 -12.18
N ASN A 369 3.80 -5.71 -13.34
CA ASN A 369 4.72 -6.82 -13.63
C ASN A 369 6.01 -6.63 -12.83
N LEU A 370 6.45 -7.71 -12.17
CA LEU A 370 7.60 -7.69 -11.26
C LEU A 370 8.80 -8.38 -11.91
N GLU A 371 9.95 -7.73 -11.87
CA GLU A 371 11.22 -8.33 -12.25
C GLU A 371 11.54 -9.53 -11.35
N THR A 372 11.69 -10.70 -11.96
CA THR A 372 12.07 -11.93 -11.26
C THR A 372 13.49 -12.32 -11.62
N TRP A 373 14.31 -12.61 -10.61
CA TRP A 373 15.57 -13.29 -10.83
C TRP A 373 15.28 -14.77 -11.10
N PRO A 374 15.85 -15.39 -12.14
CA PRO A 374 15.80 -16.84 -12.28
C PRO A 374 16.35 -17.46 -10.99
N ALA A 375 15.64 -18.45 -10.43
CA ALA A 375 16.10 -19.18 -9.26
C ALA A 375 17.50 -19.71 -9.55
N LYS A 376 18.54 -19.05 -9.02
CA LYS A 376 19.91 -19.51 -9.21
C LYS A 376 20.04 -20.84 -8.48
N ASN A 377 20.27 -21.90 -9.24
CA ASN A 377 20.91 -23.11 -8.74
C ASN A 377 22.12 -22.67 -7.88
N PRO A 378 22.31 -23.16 -6.64
CA PRO A 378 23.37 -22.67 -5.74
C PRO A 378 24.82 -22.90 -6.21
N MET A 379 25.06 -23.31 -7.46
CA MET A 379 26.40 -23.52 -8.01
C MET A 379 26.49 -22.99 -9.44
N ALA A 380 27.26 -21.91 -9.64
CA ALA A 380 28.26 -21.77 -10.70
C ALA A 380 28.74 -20.31 -10.82
N PHE A 381 29.91 -20.01 -10.27
CA PHE A 381 30.92 -19.28 -11.04
C PHE A 381 32.12 -20.23 -11.15
N GLN A 382 32.08 -21.13 -12.14
CA GLN A 382 33.28 -21.83 -12.57
C GLN A 382 34.13 -20.84 -13.37
N HIS A 383 35.29 -20.50 -12.82
CA HIS A 383 36.39 -19.91 -13.56
C HIS A 383 36.66 -20.74 -14.82
N ARG A 384 36.52 -20.14 -15.99
CA ARG A 384 37.29 -20.55 -17.16
C ARG A 384 38.55 -19.70 -17.21
N THR A 385 39.67 -20.32 -16.90
CA THR A 385 40.99 -19.91 -17.38
C THR A 385 41.43 -21.01 -18.33
N GLU A 386 41.37 -20.75 -19.63
CA GLU A 386 42.11 -21.52 -20.64
C GLU A 386 43.52 -20.91 -20.76
N LEU A 387 44.49 -21.81 -20.96
CA LEU A 387 45.94 -21.60 -21.06
C LEU A 387 46.36 -20.73 -22.25
#